data_AF-A0A2E5XZX6-F1
#
_entry.id   AF-A0A2E5XZX6-F1
#
_cell.length_a   1.000
_cell.length_b   1.000
_cell.length_c   1.000
_cell.angle_alpha   90.00
_cell.angle_beta   90.00
_cell.angle_gamma   90.00
#
_symmetry.space_group_name_H-M   'P 1'
#
loop_
_entity.id
_entity.type
_entity.pdbx_description
1 polymer ?
#
loop_
_entity_poly.entity_id
_entity_poly.type
_entity_poly.pdbx_seq_one_letter_code
_entity_poly.pdbx_strand_id
1 'polypeptide(L)'
;MDQEKKSIIMHYIKEFLVAFTGVAILAVLLWYHKFNFSIKLLSLWMFIFNAVLFSFWLWKSKNKTWEKGVVGIYFILLEWIILIGGR
;
A
#
# COMPACT_ATOMS: atom_id res chain seq x y z
N MET A 1 -17.30 -2.52 28.13
CA MET A 1 -17.28 -1.87 26.78
C MET A 1 -17.73 -2.91 25.79
N ASP A 2 -18.84 -2.64 25.09
CA ASP A 2 -19.52 -3.58 24.19
C ASP A 2 -18.59 -4.19 23.14
N GLN A 3 -18.79 -5.47 22.81
CA GLN A 3 -17.92 -6.17 21.85
C GLN A 3 -17.98 -5.53 20.46
N GLU A 4 -19.12 -4.97 20.07
CA GLU A 4 -19.26 -4.19 18.84
C GLU A 4 -18.39 -2.93 18.84
N LYS A 5 -18.41 -2.15 19.94
CA LYS A 5 -17.57 -0.94 20.05
C LYS A 5 -16.08 -1.27 19.94
N LYS A 6 -15.63 -2.39 20.54
CA LYS A 6 -14.25 -2.86 20.39
C LYS A 6 -13.89 -3.23 18.94
N SER A 7 -14.79 -3.90 18.23
CA SER A 7 -14.58 -4.29 16.83
C SER A 7 -14.44 -3.07 15.91
N ILE A 8 -15.32 -2.08 16.08
CA ILE A 8 -15.30 -0.83 15.31
C ILE A 8 -13.99 -0.06 15.56
N ILE A 9 -13.58 0.10 16.82
CA ILE A 9 -12.32 0.79 17.17
C ILE A 9 -11.12 0.08 16.55
N MET A 10 -11.09 -1.26 16.61
CA MET A 10 -10.02 -2.07 16.01
C MET A 10 -9.95 -1.89 14.49
N HIS A 11 -11.10 -1.73 13.82
CA HIS A 11 -11.14 -1.50 12.38
C HIS A 11 -10.51 -0.15 12.01
N TYR A 12 -10.90 0.92 12.70
CA TYR A 12 -10.37 2.27 12.49
C TYR A 12 -8.87 2.35 12.78
N ILE A 13 -8.38 1.69 13.83
CA ILE A 13 -6.95 1.64 14.14
C ILE A 13 -6.17 0.99 13.00
N LYS A 14 -6.68 -0.10 12.41
CA LYS A 14 -6.01 -0.77 11.28
C LYS A 14 -5.96 0.12 10.05
N GLU A 15 -7.06 0.78 9.72
CA GLU A 15 -7.12 1.72 8.58
C GLU A 15 -6.17 2.91 8.78
N PHE A 16 -6.16 3.45 10.00
CA PHE A 16 -5.24 4.52 10.37
C PHE A 16 -3.78 4.07 10.23
N LEU A 17 -3.44 2.86 10.69
CA LEU A 17 -2.07 2.35 10.60
C LEU A 17 -1.62 2.18 9.14
N VAL A 18 -2.50 1.71 8.26
CA VAL A 18 -2.23 1.58 6.82
C VAL A 18 -2.03 2.95 6.19
N ALA A 19 -2.93 3.91 6.47
CA ALA A 19 -2.79 5.28 5.96
C ALA A 19 -1.51 5.95 6.47
N PHE A 20 -1.20 5.80 7.76
CA PHE A 20 0.01 6.32 8.38
C PHE A 20 1.27 5.73 7.74
N THR A 21 1.26 4.43 7.43
CA THR A 21 2.38 3.77 6.73
C THR A 21 2.61 4.40 5.35
N GLY A 22 1.56 4.69 4.61
CA GLY A 22 1.66 5.39 3.32
C GLY A 22 2.30 6.78 3.45
N VAL A 23 1.86 7.57 4.43
CA VAL A 23 2.42 8.91 4.69
C VAL A 23 3.87 8.82 5.18
N ALA A 24 4.20 7.85 6.03
CA ALA A 24 5.56 7.64 6.52
C ALA A 24 6.52 7.29 5.37
N ILE A 25 6.11 6.42 4.45
CA ILE A 25 6.90 6.09 3.24
C ILE A 25 7.12 7.35 2.40
N LEU A 26 6.08 8.16 2.19
CA LEU A 26 6.20 9.42 1.43
C LEU A 26 7.19 10.38 2.09
N ALA A 27 7.12 10.54 3.42
CA ALA A 27 7.99 11.41 4.17
C ALA A 27 9.47 10.97 4.07
N VAL A 28 9.74 9.67 4.18
CA VAL A 28 11.08 9.11 4.01
C VAL A 28 11.61 9.32 2.59
N LEU A 29 10.77 9.09 1.57
CA LEU A 29 11.14 9.33 0.16
C LEU A 29 11.45 10.80 -0.09
N LEU A 30 10.62 11.72 0.42
CA LEU A 30 10.84 13.16 0.30
C LEU A 30 12.14 13.56 0.99
N TRP A 31 12.39 13.07 2.20
CA TRP A 31 13.64 13.33 2.92
C TRP A 31 14.86 12.88 2.10
N TYR A 32 14.83 11.65 1.57
CA TYR A 32 15.90 11.11 0.74
C TYR A 32 16.12 11.92 -0.55
N HIS A 33 15.05 12.46 -1.12
CA HIS A 33 15.09 13.28 -2.33
C HIS A 33 15.21 14.79 -2.06
N LYS A 34 15.63 15.19 -0.85
CA LYS A 34 15.81 16.60 -0.43
C LYS A 34 14.57 17.47 -0.66
N PHE A 35 13.39 16.90 -0.45
CA PHE A 35 12.09 17.53 -0.67
C PHE A 35 11.83 18.00 -2.11
N ASN A 36 12.61 17.52 -3.08
CA ASN A 36 12.35 17.79 -4.49
C ASN A 36 11.21 16.89 -4.97
N PHE A 37 10.00 17.45 -5.01
CA PHE A 37 8.80 16.75 -5.44
C PHE A 37 8.80 16.56 -6.96
N SER A 38 8.61 15.32 -7.42
CA SER A 38 8.54 15.00 -8.84
C SER A 38 7.53 13.90 -9.10
N ILE A 39 7.05 13.81 -10.34
CA ILE A 39 6.14 12.74 -10.79
C ILE A 39 6.80 11.37 -10.58
N LYS A 40 8.11 11.27 -10.86
CA LYS A 40 8.90 10.05 -10.62
C LYS A 40 8.89 9.63 -9.15
N LEU A 41 9.02 10.58 -8.22
CA LEU A 41 8.97 10.30 -6.78
C LEU A 41 7.56 9.88 -6.34
N LEU A 42 6.52 10.50 -6.91
CA LEU A 42 5.13 10.12 -6.66
C LEU A 42 4.81 8.72 -7.19
N SER A 43 5.27 8.37 -8.40
CA SER A 43 5.17 7.00 -8.95
C SER A 43 5.90 5.98 -8.09
N LEU A 44 7.10 6.31 -7.59
CA LEU A 44 7.85 5.44 -6.68
C LEU A 44 7.12 5.26 -5.33
N TRP A 45 6.54 6.33 -4.80
CA TRP A 45 5.72 6.26 -3.59
C TRP A 45 4.49 5.36 -3.79
N MET A 46 3.74 5.56 -4.87
CA MET A 46 2.58 4.73 -5.21
C MET A 46 2.97 3.26 -5.35
N PHE A 47 4.10 2.98 -6.01
CA PHE A 47 4.62 1.62 -6.18
C PHE A 47 4.90 0.94 -4.83
N ILE A 48 5.65 1.61 -3.94
CA ILE A 48 5.99 1.06 -2.63
C ILE A 48 4.73 0.90 -1.77
N PHE A 49 3.84 1.89 -1.75
CA PHE A 49 2.64 1.84 -0.93
C PHE A 49 1.66 0.76 -1.41
N ASN A 50 1.50 0.60 -2.72
CA ASN A 50 0.71 -0.48 -3.29
C ASN A 50 1.26 -1.87 -2.93
N ALA A 51 2.58 -2.04 -2.91
CA ALA A 51 3.19 -3.32 -2.49
C ALA A 51 2.88 -3.65 -1.02
N VAL A 52 2.83 -2.64 -0.16
CA VAL A 52 2.39 -2.78 1.24
C VAL A 52 0.91 -3.15 1.32
N LEU A 53 0.05 -2.48 0.56
CA LEU A 53 -1.39 -2.79 0.51
C LEU A 53 -1.64 -4.21 0.00
N PHE A 54 -0.94 -4.62 -1.05
CA PHE A 54 -1.05 -5.95 -1.61
C PHE A 54 -0.58 -7.02 -0.62
N SER A 55 0.54 -6.78 0.06
CA SER A 55 1.05 -7.68 1.11
C SER A 55 0.09 -7.79 2.30
N PHE A 56 -0.51 -6.66 2.72
CA PHE A 56 -1.54 -6.64 3.75
C PHE A 56 -2.79 -7.43 3.33
N TRP A 57 -3.22 -7.26 2.07
CA TRP A 57 -4.34 -8.00 1.50
C TRP A 57 -4.04 -9.51 1.43
N LEU A 58 -2.84 -9.90 0.97
CA LEU A 58 -2.41 -11.31 0.90
C LEU A 58 -2.47 -11.99 2.27
N TRP A 59 -2.07 -11.28 3.33
CA TRP A 59 -2.11 -11.77 4.70
C TRP A 59 -3.56 -11.91 5.21
N LYS A 60 -4.42 -10.92 4.98
CA LYS A 60 -5.82 -10.96 5.46
C LYS A 60 -6.71 -11.90 4.64
N SER A 61 -6.37 -12.12 3.37
CA SER A 61 -7.20 -12.83 2.42
C SER A 61 -7.33 -14.32 2.75
N LYS A 62 -8.57 -14.82 2.77
CA LYS A 62 -8.91 -16.25 2.90
C LYS A 62 -8.99 -16.96 1.55
N ASN A 63 -8.66 -16.27 0.46
CA ASN A 63 -8.73 -16.81 -0.90
C ASN A 63 -7.75 -17.97 -1.11
N LYS A 64 -8.03 -18.80 -2.11
CA LYS A 64 -7.14 -19.92 -2.45
C LYS A 64 -5.80 -19.39 -2.96
N THR A 65 -4.73 -20.14 -2.73
CA THR A 65 -3.36 -19.75 -3.13
C THR A 65 -3.25 -19.41 -4.62
N TRP A 66 -3.98 -20.13 -5.48
CA TRP A 66 -3.97 -19.87 -6.93
C TRP A 66 -4.65 -18.54 -7.31
N GLU A 67 -5.75 -18.17 -6.64
CA GLU A 67 -6.41 -16.86 -6.83
C GLU A 67 -5.50 -15.71 -6.41
N LYS A 68 -4.78 -15.89 -5.28
CA LYS A 68 -3.74 -14.93 -4.84
C LYS A 68 -2.62 -14.81 -5.87
N GLY A 69 -2.25 -15.91 -6.53
CA GLY A 69 -1.27 -15.92 -7.62
C GLY A 69 -1.73 -15.10 -8.83
N VAL A 70 -2.98 -15.28 -9.29
CA VAL A 70 -3.54 -14.51 -10.41
C VAL A 70 -3.58 -13.00 -10.09
N VAL A 71 -4.05 -12.63 -8.90
CA VAL A 71 -4.07 -11.22 -8.46
C VAL A 71 -2.65 -10.66 -8.33
N GLY A 72 -1.69 -11.47 -7.88
CA GLY A 72 -0.27 -11.07 -7.82
C GLY A 72 0.35 -10.80 -9.18
N ILE A 73 0.04 -11.62 -10.19
CA ILE A 73 0.50 -11.36 -11.57
C ILE A 73 -0.11 -10.06 -12.09
N TYR A 74 -1.42 -9.85 -11.88
CA TYR A 74 -2.09 -8.61 -12.27
C TYR A 74 -1.47 -7.39 -11.58
N PHE A 75 -1.17 -7.52 -10.29
CA PHE A 75 -0.51 -6.49 -9.51
C PHE A 75 0.84 -6.10 -10.12
N ILE A 76 1.70 -7.08 -10.43
CA ILE A 76 3.02 -6.82 -11.05
C ILE A 76 2.88 -6.07 -12.39
N LEU A 77 1.89 -6.44 -13.22
CA LEU A 77 1.64 -5.75 -14.49
C LEU A 77 1.22 -4.29 -14.29
N LEU A 78 0.36 -4.04 -13.30
CA LEU A 78 -0.11 -2.69 -12.97
C LEU A 78 1.03 -1.83 -12.42
N GLU A 79 1.86 -2.39 -11.53
CA GLU A 79 3.05 -1.73 -11.00
C GLU A 79 4.04 -1.34 -12.10
N TRP A 80 4.21 -2.21 -13.09
CA TRP A 80 5.06 -1.91 -14.24
C TRP A 80 4.57 -0.68 -15.01
N ILE A 81 3.25 -0.56 -15.20
CA ILE A 81 2.64 0.59 -15.88
C ILE A 81 2.87 1.89 -15.07
N ILE A 82 2.69 1.84 -13.75
CA ILE A 82 2.92 3.00 -12.86
C ILE A 82 4.38 3.48 -12.95
N LEU A 83 5.33 2.55 -12.95
CA LEU A 83 6.76 2.87 -13.04
C LEU A 83 7.15 3.43 -14.42
N ILE A 84 6.56 2.92 -15.50
CA ILE A 84 6.78 3.46 -16.85
C ILE A 84 6.13 4.85 -16.98
N GLY A 85 4.91 5.04 -16.50
CA GLY A 85 4.19 6.32 -16.60
C GLY A 85 4.84 7.46 -15.82
N GLY A 86 5.74 7.15 -14.87
CA GLY A 86 6.52 8.15 -14.14
C GLY A 86 7.87 8.52 -14.76
N ARG A 87 8.19 8.04 -15.98
CA ARG A 87 9.38 8.44 -16.74
C ARG A 87 9.22 9.79 -17.42
#